data_AF-A0A150SQQ9-F1
#
_entry.id   AF-A0A150SQQ9-F1
#
_cell.length_a   1.000
_cell.length_b   1.000
_cell.length_c   1.000
_cell.angle_alpha   90.00
_cell.angle_beta   90.00
_cell.angle_gamma   90.00
#
_symmetry.space_group_name_H-M   'P 1'
#
loop_
_entity.id
_entity.type
_entity.pdbx_description
1 polymer ?
#
loop_
_entity_poly.entity_id
_entity_poly.type
_entity_poly.pdbx_seq_one_letter_code
_entity_poly.pdbx_strand_id
1 'polypeptide(L)'
;MTTDRRPSEGMGPARAQSASLAPDELAMIETSPRVAVVASLTSALSRAVALGDDAAARIIHEAIGRLLGLPVAPDVRASLGR
;
A
#
# COMPACT_ATOMS: atom_id res chain seq x y z
N MET A 1 43.60 -28.40 -21.48
CA MET A 1 43.38 -27.04 -20.93
C MET A 1 41.88 -26.79 -20.98
N THR A 2 41.24 -26.73 -19.81
CA THR A 2 39.80 -26.48 -19.62
C THR A 2 39.46 -25.02 -19.93
N THR A 3 38.26 -24.74 -20.45
CA THR A 3 37.28 -23.89 -19.73
C THR A 3 35.90 -24.06 -20.35
N ASP A 4 35.07 -24.81 -19.64
CA ASP A 4 33.61 -24.70 -19.62
C ASP A 4 33.23 -23.28 -19.18
N ARG A 5 32.42 -22.55 -19.96
CA ARG A 5 31.73 -21.34 -19.51
C ARG A 5 30.24 -21.55 -19.68
N ARG A 6 29.57 -22.01 -18.63
CA ARG A 6 28.14 -21.76 -18.44
C ARG A 6 27.93 -20.27 -18.18
N PRO A 7 27.02 -19.59 -18.91
CA PRO A 7 26.55 -18.28 -18.47
C PRO A 7 25.81 -18.46 -17.14
N SER A 8 26.18 -17.66 -16.14
CA SER A 8 25.43 -17.59 -14.88
C SER A 8 24.05 -17.05 -15.18
N GLU A 9 23.04 -17.89 -14.98
CA GLU A 9 21.63 -17.52 -15.02
C GLU A 9 21.39 -16.57 -13.84
N GLY A 10 21.52 -15.26 -14.13
CA GLY A 10 21.26 -14.21 -13.16
C GLY A 10 19.85 -14.36 -12.65
N MET A 11 19.70 -14.52 -11.34
CA MET A 11 18.42 -14.42 -10.64
C MET A 11 17.82 -13.06 -10.99
N GLY A 12 16.92 -13.03 -11.98
CA GLY A 12 16.11 -11.86 -12.28
C GLY A 12 15.34 -11.44 -11.03
N PRO A 13 14.95 -10.16 -10.91
CA PRO A 13 14.24 -9.69 -9.73
C PRO A 13 13.02 -10.61 -9.55
N ALA A 14 12.95 -11.29 -8.41
CA ALA A 14 11.80 -12.12 -8.06
C ALA A 14 10.59 -11.21 -8.18
N ARG A 15 9.82 -11.36 -9.27
CA ARG A 15 8.57 -10.66 -9.47
C ARG A 15 7.76 -10.94 -8.22
N ALA A 16 7.46 -9.89 -7.46
CA ALA A 16 6.62 -10.00 -6.26
C ALA A 16 5.39 -10.79 -6.68
N GLN A 17 5.29 -11.99 -6.14
CA GLN A 17 4.25 -12.94 -6.47
C GLN A 17 2.98 -12.28 -5.95
N SER A 18 2.16 -11.74 -6.86
CA SER A 18 0.82 -11.29 -6.51
C SER A 18 0.16 -12.46 -5.81
N ALA A 19 -0.24 -12.28 -4.56
CA ALA A 19 -0.97 -13.30 -3.83
C ALA A 19 -2.14 -13.75 -4.72
N SER A 20 -2.08 -14.98 -5.23
CA SER A 20 -3.11 -15.54 -6.10
C SER A 20 -4.27 -15.94 -5.21
N LEU A 21 -5.06 -14.96 -4.78
CA LEU A 21 -6.36 -15.25 -4.16
C LEU A 21 -7.26 -15.90 -5.20
N ALA A 22 -8.02 -16.91 -4.77
CA ALA A 22 -8.98 -17.55 -5.64
C ALA A 22 -10.00 -16.50 -6.15
N PRO A 23 -10.50 -16.60 -7.40
CA PRO A 23 -11.47 -15.65 -7.94
C PRO A 23 -12.70 -15.46 -7.05
N ASP A 24 -13.12 -16.51 -6.35
CA ASP A 24 -14.24 -16.50 -5.40
C ASP A 24 -13.90 -15.71 -4.11
N GLU A 25 -12.66 -15.79 -3.65
CA GLU A 25 -12.15 -15.04 -2.50
C GLU A 25 -12.00 -13.54 -2.84
N LEU A 26 -11.55 -13.23 -4.06
CA LEU A 26 -11.54 -11.86 -4.59
C LEU A 26 -12.96 -11.29 -4.72
N ALA A 27 -13.93 -12.08 -5.21
CA ALA A 27 -15.32 -11.65 -5.31
C ALA A 27 -15.96 -11.37 -3.93
N MET A 28 -15.62 -12.17 -2.91
CA MET A 28 -16.05 -11.93 -1.53
C MET A 28 -15.40 -10.68 -0.91
N ILE A 29 -14.14 -10.40 -1.25
CA ILE A 29 -13.44 -9.17 -0.84
C ILE A 29 -14.06 -7.95 -1.53
N GLU A 30 -14.31 -8.03 -2.83
CA GLU A 30 -14.95 -6.97 -3.64
C GLU A 30 -16.37 -6.63 -3.14
N THR A 31 -17.10 -7.59 -2.57
CA THR A 31 -18.44 -7.37 -1.99
C THR A 31 -18.41 -6.90 -0.54
N SER A 32 -17.25 -6.85 0.11
CA SER A 32 -17.12 -6.36 1.48
C SER A 32 -17.33 -4.83 1.54
N PRO A 33 -18.29 -4.32 2.33
CA PRO A 33 -18.49 -2.88 2.48
C PRO A 33 -17.22 -2.16 2.96
N ARG A 34 -16.40 -2.83 3.78
CA ARG A 34 -15.13 -2.28 4.27
C ARG A 34 -14.13 -2.07 3.13
N VAL A 35 -14.04 -3.02 2.20
CA VAL A 35 -13.12 -2.95 1.06
C VAL A 35 -13.54 -1.85 0.10
N ALA A 36 -14.84 -1.71 -0.18
CA ALA A 36 -15.36 -0.62 -0.99
C ALA A 36 -15.02 0.76 -0.40
N VAL A 37 -15.12 0.91 0.92
CA VAL A 37 -14.72 2.13 1.64
C VAL A 37 -13.22 2.38 1.53
N VAL A 38 -12.37 1.36 1.71
CA VAL A 38 -10.90 1.49 1.56
C VAL A 38 -10.54 1.92 0.14
N ALA A 39 -11.12 1.29 -0.88
CA ALA A 39 -10.86 1.59 -2.29
C ALA A 39 -11.27 3.03 -2.65
N SER A 40 -12.42 3.49 -2.14
CA SER A 40 -12.87 4.86 -2.32
C SER A 40 -11.91 5.87 -1.66
N LEU A 41 -11.45 5.58 -0.43
CA LEU A 41 -10.50 6.42 0.29
C LEU A 41 -9.13 6.46 -0.40
N THR A 42 -8.60 5.34 -0.90
CA THR A 42 -7.31 5.34 -1.62
C THR A 42 -7.40 6.09 -2.95
N SER A 43 -8.53 6.01 -3.67
CA SER A 43 -8.78 6.84 -4.85
C SER A 43 -8.81 8.33 -4.52
N ALA A 44 -9.48 8.70 -3.42
CA ALA A 44 -9.52 10.08 -2.93
C ALA A 44 -8.13 10.59 -2.50
N LEU A 45 -7.34 9.76 -1.82
CA LEU A 45 -5.97 10.09 -1.42
C LEU A 45 -5.08 10.37 -2.65
N SER A 46 -5.16 9.52 -3.67
CA SER A 46 -4.40 9.72 -4.91
C SER A 46 -4.71 11.06 -5.57
N ARG A 47 -5.99 11.46 -5.61
CA ARG A 47 -6.41 12.77 -6.11
C ARG A 47 -5.89 13.92 -5.25
N ALA A 48 -5.99 13.82 -3.92
CA ALA A 48 -5.50 14.84 -3.00
C ALA A 48 -4.00 15.09 -3.19
N VAL A 49 -3.21 14.01 -3.30
CA VAL A 49 -1.76 14.08 -3.57
C VAL A 49 -1.48 14.71 -4.93
N ALA A 50 -2.20 14.31 -5.98
CA ALA A 50 -2.01 14.87 -7.32
C ALA A 50 -2.34 16.38 -7.40
N LEU A 51 -3.24 16.86 -6.54
CA LEU A 51 -3.63 18.27 -6.45
C LEU A 51 -2.76 19.07 -5.47
N GLY A 52 -1.86 18.42 -4.71
CA GLY A 52 -1.07 19.08 -3.66
C GLY A 52 -1.89 19.48 -2.42
N ASP A 53 -3.04 18.85 -2.19
CA ASP A 53 -3.88 19.10 -1.01
C ASP A 53 -3.38 18.25 0.18
N ASP A 54 -2.35 18.76 0.86
CA ASP A 54 -1.71 18.10 1.99
C ASP A 54 -2.67 17.87 3.18
N ALA A 55 -3.63 18.79 3.38
CA ALA A 55 -4.61 18.68 4.45
C ALA A 55 -5.57 17.53 4.19
N ALA A 56 -6.14 17.44 2.98
CA ALA A 56 -6.99 16.33 2.59
C ALA A 56 -6.22 15.01 2.59
N ALA A 57 -4.98 14.98 2.08
CA ALA A 57 -4.16 13.79 2.06
C ALA A 57 -3.89 13.24 3.48
N ARG A 58 -3.57 14.12 4.44
CA ARG A 58 -3.37 13.74 5.85
C ARG A 58 -4.65 13.17 6.48
N ILE A 59 -5.79 13.84 6.29
CA ILE A 59 -7.08 13.39 6.84
C ILE A 59 -7.45 12.01 6.29
N ILE A 60 -7.32 11.80 4.98
CA ILE A 60 -7.66 10.52 4.33
C ILE A 60 -6.70 9.42 4.79
N HIS A 61 -5.40 9.70 4.90
CA HIS A 61 -4.42 8.75 5.43
C HIS A 61 -4.75 8.33 6.87
N GLU A 62 -5.09 9.29 7.75
CA GLU A 62 -5.53 8.99 9.11
C GLU A 62 -6.82 8.16 9.15
N ALA A 63 -7.79 8.47 8.29
CA ALA A 63 -9.04 7.72 8.21
C ALA A 63 -8.79 6.26 7.80
N ILE A 64 -7.90 6.01 6.85
CA ILE A 64 -7.46 4.66 6.47
C ILE A 64 -6.78 3.98 7.66
N GLY A 65 -5.86 4.66 8.34
CA GLY A 65 -5.18 4.14 9.53
C GLY A 65 -6.17 3.70 10.62
N ARG A 66 -7.15 4.54 10.95
CA ARG A 66 -8.20 4.23 11.92
C ARG A 66 -9.07 3.05 11.48
N LEU A 67 -9.44 3.00 10.20
CA LEU A 67 -10.21 1.88 9.65
C LEU A 67 -9.45 0.56 9.76
N LEU A 68 -8.12 0.59 9.65
CA LEU A 68 -7.24 -0.56 9.79
C LEU A 68 -6.86 -0.87 11.25
N GLY A 69 -7.26 -0.03 12.21
CA GLY A 69 -6.90 -0.18 13.62
C GLY A 69 -5.44 0.20 13.92
N LEU A 70 -4.80 0.96 13.05
CA LEU A 70 -3.44 1.44 13.26
C LEU A 70 -3.44 2.62 14.24
N PRO A 71 -2.45 2.69 15.15
CA PRO A 71 -2.30 3.85 16.01
C PRO A 71 -2.04 5.09 15.16
N VAL A 72 -2.81 6.16 15.37
CA VAL A 72 -2.49 7.48 14.85
C VAL A 72 -1.15 7.88 15.45
N ALA A 73 -0.12 8.00 14.61
CA ALA A 73 1.17 8.49 15.06
C ALA A 73 0.99 9.89 15.66
N PRO A 74 1.43 10.15 16.90
CA PRO A 74 1.40 11.49 17.46
C PRO A 74 2.24 12.41 16.59
N ASP A 75 1.82 13.67 16.48
CA ASP A 75 2.50 14.67 15.66
C ASP A 75 3.96 14.83 16.13
N VAL A 76 4.91 14.34 15.33
CA VAL A 76 6.34 14.27 15.69
C VAL A 76 6.92 15.66 16.00
N ARG A 77 6.27 16.74 15.53
CA ARG A 77 6.66 18.12 15.82
C ARG A 77 6.38 18.52 17.28
N ALA A 78 5.46 17.87 17.97
CA ALA A 78 5.22 18.11 19.40
C ALA A 78 6.32 17.51 20.29
N SER A 79 7.06 16.53 19.79
CA SER A 79 8.16 15.86 20.51
C SER A 79 9.54 16.49 20.30
N LEU A 80 9.67 17.49 19.42
CA LEU A 80 10.92 18.20 19.16
C LEU A 80 10.96 19.57 19.87
N GLY A 81 10.50 19.59 21.13
CA GLY A 81 10.37 20.81 21.92
C GLY A 81 10.38 20.52 23.41
N ARG A 82 11.51 19.99 23.91
CA ARG A 82 11.90 20.09 25.31
C ARG A 82 13.41 19.98 25.45
#